data_AF-A0A504YYJ1-F1
#
_entry.id   AF-A0A504YYJ1-F1
#
_cell.length_a   1.000
_cell.length_b   1.000
_cell.length_c   1.000
_cell.angle_alpha   90.00
_cell.angle_beta   90.00
_cell.angle_gamma   90.00
#
_symmetry.space_group_name_H-M   'P 1'
#
loop_
_entity.id
_entity.type
_entity.pdbx_description
1 polymer ?
#
loop_
_entity_poly.entity_id
_entity_poly.type
_entity_poly.pdbx_seq_one_letter_code
_entity_poly.pdbx_strand_id
1 'polypeptide(L)'
;MNEKLRELGYHPTDTSTGAEVVRMTVRIRQKKWMLQKHPRNLIMFRATRALVHARWRTLRLLRATNMPEFLRLCEALNITAYRHIDPFEYPTTDPVVERKKTVREECRRVRLLKLANCKLNIATAEQNFYKRKQDQLNQLLDQLATLELFSEHPSGNQSDDPAVRRERAKILLEQLFDETVEARQNEVLRGVQEDQLSWYRKEQEIREKYLAQQAEKAARVLRKKR
;
A
#
# COMPACT_ATOMS: atom_id res chain seq x y z
N MET A 1 -18.96 38.40 14.20
CA MET A 1 -17.62 37.83 13.92
C MET A 1 -16.97 37.27 15.17
N ASN A 2 -16.90 38.05 16.27
CA ASN A 2 -16.27 37.62 17.53
C ASN A 2 -17.07 36.56 18.31
N GLU A 3 -18.39 36.48 18.12
CA GLU A 3 -19.23 35.44 18.71
C GLU A 3 -18.86 34.05 18.18
N LYS A 4 -18.77 33.88 16.86
CA LYS A 4 -18.42 32.59 16.25
C LYS A 4 -17.02 32.11 16.60
N LEU A 5 -16.08 33.02 16.88
CA LEU A 5 -14.76 32.67 17.39
C LEU A 5 -14.85 32.10 18.81
N ARG A 6 -15.60 32.78 19.70
CA ARG A 6 -15.81 32.33 21.07
C ARG A 6 -16.56 31.00 21.15
N GLU A 7 -17.59 30.82 20.34
CA GLU A 7 -18.32 29.54 20.23
C GLU A 7 -17.41 28.35 19.87
N LEU A 8 -16.36 28.60 19.08
CA LEU A 8 -15.44 27.56 18.61
C LEU A 8 -14.19 27.42 19.50
N GLY A 9 -14.17 28.10 20.65
CA GLY A 9 -13.10 28.03 21.64
C GLY A 9 -11.92 28.96 21.39
N TYR A 10 -12.05 29.96 20.50
CA TYR A 10 -10.98 30.92 20.22
C TYR A 10 -11.21 32.26 20.91
N HIS A 11 -10.11 32.87 21.39
CA HIS A 11 -10.14 34.24 21.84
C HIS A 11 -10.31 35.20 20.64
N PRO A 12 -11.05 36.32 20.76
CA PRO A 12 -11.28 37.25 19.63
C PRO A 12 -9.99 37.80 18.97
N THR A 13 -8.91 37.90 19.75
CA THR A 13 -7.60 38.38 19.30
C THR A 13 -6.63 37.27 18.89
N ASP A 14 -7.04 36.00 18.97
CA ASP A 14 -6.17 34.87 18.64
C ASP A 14 -5.80 34.88 17.15
N THR A 15 -4.51 34.77 16.83
CA THR A 15 -3.95 34.75 15.47
C THR A 15 -3.65 33.33 14.97
N SER A 16 -4.11 32.30 15.68
CA SER A 16 -3.99 30.90 15.25
C SER A 16 -4.58 30.65 13.86
N THR A 17 -4.06 29.62 13.18
CA THR A 17 -4.55 29.18 11.86
C THR A 17 -6.02 28.80 11.89
N GLY A 18 -6.47 28.16 12.97
CA GLY A 18 -7.88 27.84 13.22
C GLY A 18 -8.76 29.08 13.36
N ALA A 19 -8.35 30.06 14.18
CA ALA A 19 -9.08 31.32 14.33
C ALA A 19 -9.19 32.08 12.99
N GLU A 20 -8.13 32.06 12.17
CA GLU A 20 -8.15 32.71 10.86
C GLU A 20 -9.13 32.06 9.89
N VAL A 21 -9.23 30.72 9.89
CA VAL A 21 -10.23 29.98 9.09
C VAL A 21 -11.66 30.39 9.49
N VAL A 22 -11.95 30.52 10.78
CA VAL A 22 -13.25 30.98 11.28
C VAL A 22 -13.54 32.39 10.78
N ARG A 23 -12.59 33.32 10.95
CA ARG A 23 -12.71 34.71 10.50
C ARG A 23 -12.99 34.83 9.01
N MET A 24 -12.20 34.16 8.18
CA MET A 24 -12.40 34.14 6.74
C MET A 24 -13.76 33.55 6.38
N THR A 25 -14.20 32.48 7.06
CA THR A 25 -15.49 31.84 6.77
C THR A 25 -16.68 32.75 7.05
N VAL A 26 -16.68 33.46 8.18
CA VAL A 26 -17.74 34.43 8.51
C VAL A 26 -17.76 35.56 7.49
N ARG A 27 -16.60 36.11 7.12
CA ARG A 27 -16.47 37.17 6.10
C ARG A 27 -16.96 36.70 4.73
N ILE A 28 -16.64 35.46 4.32
CA ILE A 28 -17.12 34.89 3.05
C ILE A 28 -18.65 34.79 3.07
N ARG A 29 -19.25 34.30 4.15
CA ARG A 29 -20.72 34.19 4.27
C ARG A 29 -21.39 35.56 4.16
N GLN A 30 -20.86 36.57 4.86
CA GLN A 30 -21.36 37.94 4.79
C GLN A 30 -21.26 38.53 3.38
N LYS A 31 -20.10 38.40 2.73
CA LYS A 31 -19.91 38.89 1.35
C LYS A 31 -20.79 38.14 0.34
N LYS A 32 -20.99 36.82 0.51
CA LYS A 32 -21.92 36.04 -0.33
C LYS A 32 -23.36 36.52 -0.17
N TRP A 33 -23.80 36.80 1.07
CA TRP A 33 -25.13 37.38 1.31
C TRP A 33 -25.28 38.75 0.65
N MET A 34 -24.25 39.61 0.74
CA MET A 34 -24.29 40.90 0.03
C MET A 34 -24.28 40.75 -1.50
N LEU A 35 -23.56 39.76 -2.05
CA LEU A 35 -23.58 39.46 -3.49
C LEU A 35 -24.95 38.95 -3.97
N GLN A 36 -25.73 38.30 -3.12
CA GLN A 36 -27.12 37.95 -3.47
C GLN A 36 -28.00 39.20 -3.61
N LYS A 37 -27.76 40.23 -2.80
CA LYS A 37 -28.49 41.52 -2.88
C LYS A 37 -27.97 42.42 -4.01
N HIS A 38 -26.66 42.38 -4.28
CA HIS A 38 -26.00 43.22 -5.28
C HIS A 38 -25.12 42.39 -6.22
N PRO A 39 -25.72 41.60 -7.14
CA PRO A 39 -24.99 40.64 -7.97
C PRO A 39 -24.03 41.29 -8.98
N ARG A 40 -24.28 42.54 -9.38
CA ARG A 40 -23.45 43.27 -10.35
C ARG A 40 -22.16 43.85 -9.75
N ASN A 41 -21.94 43.74 -8.44
CA ASN A 41 -20.73 44.27 -7.80
C ASN A 41 -19.51 43.35 -8.05
N LEU A 42 -18.83 43.58 -9.17
CA LEU A 42 -17.66 42.81 -9.61
C LEU A 42 -16.49 42.89 -8.64
N ILE A 43 -16.30 44.02 -7.95
CA ILE A 43 -15.22 44.22 -6.97
C ILE A 43 -15.44 43.29 -5.78
N MET A 44 -16.66 43.28 -5.24
CA MET A 44 -17.03 42.39 -4.14
C MET A 44 -16.94 40.92 -4.56
N PHE A 45 -17.33 40.58 -5.79
CA PHE A 45 -17.19 39.23 -6.32
C PHE A 45 -15.72 38.79 -6.34
N ARG A 46 -14.83 39.61 -6.92
CA ARG A 46 -13.38 39.34 -6.96
C ARG A 46 -12.78 39.22 -5.55
N ALA A 47 -13.13 40.13 -4.64
CA ALA A 47 -12.68 40.09 -3.26
C ALA A 47 -13.15 38.83 -2.52
N THR A 48 -14.39 38.39 -2.77
CA THR A 48 -14.94 37.16 -2.18
C THR A 48 -14.22 35.93 -2.72
N ARG A 49 -13.93 35.89 -4.03
CA ARG A 49 -13.16 34.81 -4.64
C ARG A 49 -11.75 34.72 -4.08
N ALA A 50 -11.05 35.84 -3.96
CA ALA A 50 -9.71 35.90 -3.34
C ALA A 50 -9.74 35.40 -1.89
N LEU A 51 -10.75 35.78 -1.11
CA LEU A 51 -10.92 35.34 0.27
C LEU A 51 -11.20 33.83 0.38
N VAL A 52 -11.98 33.25 -0.56
CA VAL A 52 -12.20 31.80 -0.64
C VAL A 52 -10.89 31.06 -0.90
N HIS A 53 -10.05 31.56 -1.82
CA HIS A 53 -8.74 30.97 -2.10
C HIS A 53 -7.78 31.09 -0.92
N ALA A 54 -7.76 32.24 -0.24
CA ALA A 54 -6.97 32.42 0.99
C ALA A 54 -7.40 31.39 2.05
N ARG A 55 -8.71 31.23 2.28
CA ARG A 55 -9.23 30.22 3.20
C ARG A 55 -8.81 28.81 2.84
N TRP A 56 -8.81 28.44 1.56
CA TRP A 56 -8.34 27.13 1.13
C TRP A 56 -6.86 26.90 1.43
N ARG A 57 -6.00 27.90 1.26
CA ARG A 57 -4.58 27.80 1.63
C ARG A 57 -4.42 27.62 3.13
N THR A 58 -5.15 28.37 3.95
CA THR A 58 -5.10 28.23 5.41
C THR A 58 -5.64 26.89 5.89
N LEU A 59 -6.71 26.37 5.27
CA LEU A 59 -7.23 25.02 5.55
C LEU A 59 -6.22 23.92 5.18
N ARG A 60 -5.46 24.08 4.09
CA ARG A 60 -4.36 23.17 3.74
C ARG A 60 -3.27 23.18 4.80
N LEU A 61 -2.88 24.38 5.25
CA LEU A 61 -1.90 24.52 6.32
C LEU A 61 -2.42 23.87 7.62
N LEU A 62 -3.64 24.18 8.03
CA LEU A 62 -4.26 23.62 9.23
C LEU A 62 -4.33 22.10 9.16
N ARG A 63 -4.67 21.53 8.02
CA ARG A 63 -4.69 20.07 7.82
C ARG A 63 -3.31 19.45 8.01
N ALA A 64 -2.26 20.10 7.50
CA ALA A 64 -0.89 19.62 7.61
C ALA A 64 -0.34 19.75 9.04
N THR A 65 -0.75 20.78 9.78
CA THR A 65 -0.26 21.04 11.14
C THR A 65 -1.10 20.36 12.24
N ASN A 66 -2.42 20.34 12.09
CA ASN A 66 -3.38 19.88 13.10
C ASN A 66 -4.65 19.28 12.45
N MET A 67 -4.59 17.99 12.12
CA MET A 67 -5.68 17.27 11.48
C MET A 67 -6.97 17.20 12.35
N PRO A 68 -6.92 16.94 13.68
CA PRO A 68 -8.12 16.96 14.53
C PRO A 68 -8.85 18.31 14.49
N GLU A 69 -8.12 19.41 14.61
CA GLU A 69 -8.69 20.76 14.57
C GLU A 69 -9.27 21.09 13.19
N PHE A 70 -8.60 20.65 12.11
CA PHE A 70 -9.12 20.75 10.75
C PHE A 70 -10.48 20.07 10.59
N LEU A 71 -10.63 18.83 11.06
CA LEU A 71 -11.90 18.09 10.98
C LEU A 71 -13.00 18.78 11.77
N ARG A 72 -12.72 19.13 13.04
CA ARG A 72 -13.64 19.86 13.93
C ARG A 72 -14.15 21.15 13.29
N LEU A 73 -13.26 21.94 12.70
CA LEU A 73 -13.63 23.20 12.05
C LEU A 73 -14.40 23.00 10.75
N CYS A 74 -14.02 22.01 9.93
CA CYS A 74 -14.74 21.73 8.70
C CYS A 74 -16.19 21.34 8.98
N GLU A 75 -16.41 20.52 10.01
CA GLU A 75 -17.73 20.11 10.46
C GLU A 75 -18.49 21.29 11.07
N ALA A 76 -17.95 21.96 12.09
CA ALA A 76 -18.63 23.05 12.78
C ALA A 76 -18.95 24.26 11.88
N LEU A 77 -18.16 24.46 10.81
CA LEU A 77 -18.37 25.53 9.82
C LEU A 77 -19.09 25.05 8.54
N ASN A 78 -19.56 23.80 8.48
CA ASN A 78 -20.23 23.20 7.32
C ASN A 78 -19.46 23.44 6.01
N ILE A 79 -18.15 23.22 6.01
CA ILE A 79 -17.29 23.38 4.83
C ILE A 79 -17.26 22.06 4.06
N THR A 80 -18.30 21.82 3.27
CA THR A 80 -18.45 20.58 2.47
C THR A 80 -17.61 20.57 1.19
N ALA A 81 -17.40 21.73 0.58
CA ALA A 81 -16.67 21.88 -0.68
C ALA A 81 -15.15 22.13 -0.50
N TYR A 82 -14.51 21.43 0.44
CA TYR A 82 -13.05 21.39 0.49
C TYR A 82 -12.54 20.42 -0.58
N ARG A 83 -12.44 20.89 -1.82
CA ARG A 83 -11.73 20.14 -2.87
C ARG A 83 -10.25 20.48 -2.73
N HIS A 84 -9.42 19.50 -2.40
CA HIS A 84 -7.99 19.62 -2.62
C HIS A 84 -7.79 19.71 -4.13
N ILE A 85 -7.75 20.93 -4.67
CA ILE A 85 -7.27 21.13 -6.04
C ILE A 85 -5.84 20.65 -6.02
N ASP A 86 -5.59 19.48 -6.60
CA ASP A 86 -4.27 19.00 -6.91
C ASP A 86 -3.53 20.17 -7.58
N PRO A 87 -2.33 20.59 -7.11
CA PRO A 87 -1.55 21.65 -7.75
C PRO A 87 -1.41 21.45 -9.27
N PHE A 88 -1.56 20.21 -9.75
CA PHE A 88 -1.53 19.83 -11.15
C PHE A 88 -2.92 19.62 -11.80
N GLU A 89 -4.03 19.58 -11.04
CA GLU A 89 -5.39 19.68 -11.60
C GLU A 89 -5.72 21.16 -11.86
N TYR A 90 -5.30 21.66 -13.03
CA TYR A 90 -5.88 22.88 -13.56
C TYR A 90 -7.29 22.57 -14.09
N PRO A 91 -8.30 23.42 -13.82
CA PRO A 91 -9.60 23.29 -14.45
C PRO A 91 -9.45 23.56 -15.94
N THR A 92 -9.33 22.49 -16.73
CA THR A 92 -9.19 22.56 -18.18
C THR A 92 -10.55 22.30 -18.82
N THR A 93 -11.08 23.27 -19.57
CA THR A 93 -12.24 23.11 -20.45
C THR A 93 -11.89 22.47 -21.79
N ASP A 94 -10.65 22.00 -21.94
CA ASP A 94 -10.17 21.39 -23.18
C ASP A 94 -10.82 20.00 -23.37
N PRO A 95 -11.62 19.80 -24.43
CA PRO A 95 -12.29 18.54 -24.70
C PRO A 95 -11.32 17.36 -24.91
N VAL A 96 -10.06 17.63 -25.24
CA VAL A 96 -9.02 16.59 -25.38
C VAL A 96 -8.60 16.03 -24.02
N VAL A 97 -8.49 16.89 -23.00
CA VAL A 97 -8.10 16.47 -21.64
C VAL A 97 -9.21 15.65 -20.99
N GLU A 98 -10.47 16.06 -21.16
CA GLU A 98 -11.65 15.31 -20.72
C GLU A 98 -11.70 13.91 -21.37
N ARG A 99 -11.54 13.81 -22.71
CA ARG A 99 -11.47 12.50 -23.39
C ARG A 99 -10.32 11.63 -22.89
N LYS A 100 -9.14 12.20 -22.63
CA LYS A 100 -8.00 11.44 -22.07
C LYS A 100 -8.27 10.94 -20.65
N LYS A 101 -9.11 11.63 -19.88
CA LYS A 101 -9.48 11.22 -18.53
C LYS A 101 -10.49 10.07 -18.57
N THR A 102 -11.51 10.16 -19.41
CA THR A 102 -12.51 9.09 -19.60
C THR A 102 -11.85 7.79 -20.08
N VAL A 103 -10.99 7.86 -21.10
CA VAL A 103 -10.26 6.68 -21.61
C VAL A 103 -9.37 6.07 -20.52
N ARG A 104 -8.70 6.88 -19.70
CA ARG A 104 -7.88 6.38 -18.58
C ARG A 104 -8.72 5.65 -17.54
N GLU A 105 -9.89 6.17 -17.22
CA GLU A 105 -10.84 5.52 -16.30
C GLU A 105 -11.39 4.21 -16.88
N GLU A 106 -11.73 4.17 -18.17
CA GLU A 106 -12.15 2.94 -18.84
C GLU A 106 -11.04 1.88 -18.83
N CYS A 107 -9.81 2.23 -19.23
CA CYS A 107 -8.67 1.32 -19.17
C CYS A 107 -8.43 0.80 -17.74
N ARG A 108 -8.59 1.66 -16.72
CA ARG A 108 -8.48 1.25 -15.32
C ARG A 108 -9.56 0.23 -14.96
N ARG A 109 -10.82 0.45 -15.34
CA ARG A 109 -11.92 -0.49 -15.09
C ARG A 109 -11.67 -1.84 -15.77
N VAL A 110 -11.26 -1.83 -17.04
CA VAL A 110 -10.93 -3.05 -17.77
C VAL A 110 -9.77 -3.81 -17.11
N ARG A 111 -8.72 -3.11 -16.68
CA ARG A 111 -7.58 -3.74 -15.99
C ARG A 111 -8.02 -4.40 -14.68
N LEU A 112 -8.84 -3.73 -13.87
CA LEU A 112 -9.37 -4.28 -12.62
C LEU A 112 -10.23 -5.53 -12.87
N LEU A 113 -11.06 -5.50 -13.91
CA LEU A 113 -11.89 -6.65 -14.29
C LEU A 113 -11.03 -7.84 -14.74
N LYS A 114 -10.00 -7.60 -15.57
CA LYS A 114 -9.05 -8.64 -15.96
C LYS A 114 -8.33 -9.24 -14.75
N LEU A 115 -7.89 -8.41 -13.80
CA LEU A 115 -7.24 -8.88 -12.58
C LEU A 115 -8.20 -9.72 -11.71
N ALA A 116 -9.46 -9.32 -11.59
CA ALA A 116 -10.47 -10.09 -10.87
C ALA A 116 -10.69 -11.47 -11.53
N ASN A 117 -10.79 -11.52 -12.86
CA ASN A 117 -10.91 -12.77 -13.61
C ASN A 117 -9.67 -13.65 -13.45
N CYS A 118 -8.46 -13.08 -13.48
CA CYS A 118 -7.23 -13.84 -13.22
C CYS A 118 -7.23 -14.44 -11.82
N LYS A 119 -7.64 -13.69 -10.79
CA LYS A 119 -7.75 -14.20 -9.42
C LYS A 119 -8.72 -15.37 -9.32
N LEU A 120 -9.88 -15.27 -9.97
CA LEU A 120 -10.87 -16.33 -9.99
C LEU A 120 -10.35 -17.58 -10.72
N ASN A 121 -9.68 -17.41 -11.86
CA ASN A 121 -9.07 -18.50 -12.60
C ASN A 121 -7.95 -19.20 -11.82
N ILE A 122 -7.15 -18.44 -11.07
CA ILE A 122 -6.12 -19.00 -10.19
C ILE A 122 -6.79 -19.82 -9.08
N ALA A 123 -7.81 -19.28 -8.41
CA ALA A 123 -8.50 -19.99 -7.34
C ALA A 123 -9.15 -21.31 -7.83
N THR A 124 -9.75 -21.34 -9.02
CA THR A 124 -10.30 -22.57 -9.59
C THR A 124 -9.21 -23.55 -10.03
N ALA A 125 -8.13 -23.06 -10.62
CA ALA A 125 -6.98 -23.89 -10.98
C ALA A 125 -6.30 -24.51 -9.75
N GLU A 126 -6.15 -23.77 -8.66
CA GLU A 126 -5.63 -24.25 -7.38
C GLU A 126 -6.49 -25.39 -6.82
N GLN A 127 -7.81 -25.21 -6.76
CA GLN A 127 -8.71 -26.28 -6.31
C GLN A 127 -8.58 -27.54 -7.17
N ASN A 128 -8.52 -27.39 -8.49
CA ASN A 128 -8.35 -28.52 -9.40
C ASN A 128 -6.98 -29.18 -9.25
N PHE A 129 -5.93 -28.40 -8.99
CA PHE A 129 -4.59 -28.90 -8.72
C PHE A 129 -4.57 -29.75 -7.44
N TYR A 130 -5.10 -29.24 -6.32
CA TYR A 130 -5.15 -29.97 -5.06
C TYR A 130 -5.99 -31.25 -5.16
N LYS A 131 -7.13 -31.22 -5.86
CA LYS A 131 -7.91 -32.43 -6.13
C LYS A 131 -7.09 -33.49 -6.88
N ARG A 132 -6.46 -33.11 -7.99
CA ARG A 132 -5.60 -34.02 -8.76
C ARG A 132 -4.44 -34.57 -7.93
N LYS A 133 -3.85 -33.74 -7.07
CA LYS A 133 -2.77 -34.17 -6.17
C LYS A 133 -3.26 -35.13 -5.08
N GLN A 134 -4.44 -34.90 -4.53
CA GLN A 134 -5.06 -35.82 -3.58
C GLN A 134 -5.36 -37.17 -4.22
N ASP A 135 -5.86 -37.18 -5.46
CA ASP A 135 -6.12 -38.41 -6.21
C ASP A 135 -4.82 -39.18 -6.48
N GLN A 136 -3.76 -38.49 -6.91
CA GLN A 136 -2.43 -39.07 -7.10
C GLN A 136 -1.86 -39.65 -5.79
N LEU A 137 -1.99 -38.92 -4.67
CA LEU A 137 -1.54 -39.36 -3.37
C LEU A 137 -2.30 -40.62 -2.93
N ASN A 138 -3.63 -40.64 -3.08
CA ASN A 138 -4.44 -41.81 -2.76
C ASN A 138 -4.03 -43.03 -3.58
N GLN A 139 -3.77 -42.86 -4.88
CA GLN A 139 -3.26 -43.94 -5.74
C GLN A 139 -1.90 -44.46 -5.28
N LEU A 140 -0.98 -43.56 -4.88
CA LEU A 140 0.33 -43.95 -4.35
C LEU A 140 0.20 -44.68 -3.01
N LEU A 141 -0.72 -44.25 -2.13
CA LEU A 141 -1.00 -44.94 -0.88
C LEU A 141 -1.57 -46.33 -1.11
N ASP A 142 -2.48 -46.47 -2.08
CA ASP A 142 -3.04 -47.77 -2.47
C ASP A 142 -1.94 -48.69 -3.04
N GLN A 143 -1.04 -48.17 -3.87
CA GLN A 143 0.11 -48.90 -4.40
C GLN A 143 1.11 -49.29 -3.31
N LEU A 144 1.46 -48.37 -2.40
CA LEU A 144 2.36 -48.65 -1.28
C LEU A 144 1.76 -49.71 -0.34
N ALA A 145 0.47 -49.63 -0.04
CA ALA A 145 -0.22 -50.60 0.81
C ALA A 145 -0.22 -52.03 0.24
N THR A 146 0.01 -52.19 -1.08
CA THR A 146 0.17 -53.50 -1.73
C THR A 146 1.59 -54.06 -1.70
N LEU A 147 2.60 -53.30 -1.26
CA LEU A 147 3.97 -53.78 -1.18
C LEU A 147 4.15 -54.77 -0.03
N GLU A 148 4.98 -55.80 -0.26
CA GLU A 148 5.22 -56.91 0.66
C GLU A 148 5.77 -56.48 2.03
N LEU A 149 6.37 -55.28 2.09
CA LEU A 149 6.85 -54.64 3.31
C LEU A 149 5.74 -54.42 4.36
N PHE A 150 4.47 -54.36 3.92
CA PHE A 150 3.30 -54.18 4.77
C PHE A 150 2.48 -55.47 4.96
N SER A 151 2.84 -56.57 4.29
CA SER A 151 2.21 -57.90 4.44
C SER A 151 2.92 -58.81 5.43
N GLU A 152 4.17 -58.54 5.77
CA GLU A 152 4.93 -59.38 6.70
C GLU A 152 4.88 -58.85 8.14
N HIS A 153 4.25 -59.63 9.03
CA HIS A 153 4.67 -59.64 10.44
C HIS A 153 5.00 -61.05 10.93
N PRO A 154 6.06 -61.18 11.78
CA PRO A 154 6.67 -62.45 12.18
C PRO A 154 6.03 -63.06 13.44
N SER A 155 4.80 -62.68 13.79
CA SER A 155 4.14 -63.19 14.99
C SER A 155 2.64 -63.21 14.75
N GLY A 156 2.09 -64.42 14.70
CA GLY A 156 0.68 -64.66 14.47
C GLY A 156 -0.22 -63.85 15.41
N ASN A 157 -1.35 -63.43 14.85
CA ASN A 157 -2.48 -62.78 15.50
C ASN A 157 -2.42 -61.24 15.56
N GLN A 158 -2.62 -60.60 14.41
CA GLN A 158 -3.52 -59.44 14.28
C GLN A 158 -3.78 -59.08 12.80
N SER A 159 -4.99 -59.37 12.34
CA SER A 159 -5.77 -58.68 11.31
C SER A 159 -5.04 -58.19 10.04
N ASP A 160 -5.19 -58.98 8.98
CA ASP A 160 -4.86 -58.70 7.58
C ASP A 160 -5.73 -57.58 6.94
N ASP A 161 -6.16 -56.59 7.73
CA ASP A 161 -7.13 -55.59 7.30
C ASP A 161 -6.45 -54.57 6.35
N PRO A 162 -6.95 -54.40 5.10
CA PRO A 162 -6.42 -53.40 4.17
C PRO A 162 -6.41 -51.98 4.73
N ALA A 163 -7.29 -51.65 5.68
CA ALA A 163 -7.29 -50.34 6.35
C ALA A 163 -6.03 -50.10 7.19
N VAL A 164 -5.52 -51.13 7.89
CA VAL A 164 -4.32 -51.03 8.74
C VAL A 164 -3.06 -50.90 7.89
N ARG A 165 -3.00 -51.60 6.74
CA ARG A 165 -1.90 -51.49 5.77
C ARG A 165 -1.84 -50.09 5.16
N ARG A 166 -3.00 -49.52 4.80
CA ARG A 166 -3.11 -48.16 4.27
C ARG A 166 -2.62 -47.11 5.27
N GLU A 167 -2.96 -47.25 6.55
CA GLU A 167 -2.52 -46.28 7.57
C GLU A 167 -1.00 -46.37 7.83
N ARG A 168 -0.42 -47.58 7.80
CA ARG A 168 1.04 -47.75 7.90
C ARG A 168 1.78 -47.16 6.69
N ALA A 169 1.26 -47.37 5.48
CA ALA A 169 1.80 -46.79 4.26
C ALA A 169 1.73 -45.24 4.30
N LYS A 170 0.67 -44.69 4.88
CA LYS A 170 0.52 -43.25 5.09
C LYS A 170 1.55 -42.67 6.05
N ILE A 171 1.76 -43.30 7.22
CA ILE A 171 2.77 -42.88 8.19
C ILE A 171 4.17 -42.91 7.57
N LEU A 172 4.51 -43.97 6.83
CA LEU A 172 5.81 -44.08 6.16
C LEU A 172 5.99 -43.01 5.07
N LEU A 173 4.94 -42.70 4.32
CA LEU A 173 4.98 -41.66 3.30
C LEU A 173 5.11 -40.26 3.91
N GLU A 174 4.47 -39.99 5.04
CA GLU A 174 4.63 -38.75 5.81
C GLU A 174 6.09 -38.59 6.29
N GLN A 175 6.70 -39.66 6.82
CA GLN A 175 8.10 -39.65 7.24
C GLN A 175 9.07 -39.37 6.08
N LEU A 176 8.90 -40.05 4.95
CA LEU A 176 9.71 -39.80 3.76
C LEU A 176 9.52 -38.38 3.22
N PHE A 177 8.30 -37.84 3.32
CA PHE A 177 8.04 -36.47 2.91
C PHE A 177 8.81 -35.48 3.78
N ASP A 178 8.77 -35.64 5.11
CA ASP A 178 9.51 -34.78 6.04
C ASP A 178 11.02 -34.84 5.81
N GLU A 179 11.59 -36.03 5.62
CA GLU A 179 13.02 -36.21 5.28
C GLU A 179 13.41 -35.47 3.99
N THR A 180 12.58 -35.56 2.94
CA THR A 180 12.87 -34.86 1.68
C THR A 180 12.72 -33.35 1.78
N VAL A 181 11.78 -32.88 2.61
CA VAL A 181 11.59 -31.45 2.88
C VAL A 181 12.79 -30.89 3.64
N GLU A 182 13.26 -31.58 4.68
CA GLU A 182 14.46 -31.20 5.43
C GLU A 182 15.70 -31.18 4.52
N ALA A 183 15.89 -32.22 3.70
CA ALA A 183 17.00 -32.28 2.74
C ALA A 183 17.00 -31.07 1.78
N ARG A 184 15.83 -30.70 1.24
CA ARG A 184 15.69 -29.54 0.35
C ARG A 184 15.85 -28.21 1.07
N GLN A 185 15.35 -28.05 2.29
CA GLN A 185 15.55 -26.85 3.08
C GLN A 185 17.05 -26.64 3.35
N ASN A 186 17.77 -27.71 3.69
CA ASN A 186 19.21 -27.66 3.89
C ASN A 186 19.96 -27.29 2.60
N GLU A 187 19.50 -27.73 1.43
CA GLU A 187 20.08 -27.36 0.13
C GLU A 187 19.84 -25.88 -0.22
N VAL A 188 18.63 -25.36 0.01
CA VAL A 188 18.30 -23.94 -0.24
C VAL A 188 19.07 -23.03 0.71
N LEU A 189 19.23 -23.42 1.98
CA LEU A 189 20.01 -22.67 2.97
C LEU A 189 21.49 -22.54 2.57
N ARG A 190 22.07 -23.54 1.88
CA ARG A 190 23.44 -23.45 1.36
C ARG A 190 23.61 -22.30 0.36
N GLY A 191 22.67 -22.15 -0.59
CA GLY A 191 22.72 -21.07 -1.58
C GLY A 191 22.62 -19.67 -0.95
N VAL A 192 21.81 -19.50 0.10
CA VAL A 192 21.66 -18.22 0.81
C VAL A 192 22.92 -17.84 1.60
N GLN A 193 23.59 -18.83 2.21
CA GLN A 193 24.84 -18.61 2.94
C GLN A 193 25.99 -18.19 2.00
N GLU A 194 26.07 -18.81 0.83
CA GLU A 194 27.06 -18.44 -0.20
C GLU A 194 26.84 -17.02 -0.75
N ASP A 195 25.58 -16.62 -0.95
CA ASP A 195 25.24 -15.30 -1.47
C ASP A 195 25.49 -14.16 -0.45
N GLN A 196 25.20 -14.39 0.84
CA GLN A 196 25.50 -13.43 1.91
C GLN A 196 27.00 -13.11 2.01
N LEU A 197 27.86 -14.13 1.94
CA LEU A 197 29.32 -13.95 1.93
C LEU A 197 29.80 -13.20 0.67
N SER A 198 29.14 -13.44 -0.47
CA SER A 198 29.43 -12.73 -1.72
C SER A 198 29.08 -11.23 -1.65
N TRP A 199 28.00 -10.88 -0.95
CA TRP A 199 27.56 -9.51 -0.76
C TRP A 199 28.55 -8.70 0.08
N TYR A 200 28.99 -9.24 1.23
CA TYR A 200 29.98 -8.57 2.09
C TYR A 200 31.31 -8.35 1.37
N ARG A 201 31.75 -9.34 0.57
CA ARG A 201 32.97 -9.21 -0.25
C ARG A 201 32.85 -8.07 -1.27
N LYS A 202 31.73 -7.98 -1.99
CA LYS A 202 31.47 -6.89 -2.95
C LYS A 202 31.36 -5.53 -2.25
N GLU A 203 30.71 -5.48 -1.08
CA GLU A 203 30.62 -4.25 -0.29
C GLU A 203 32.00 -3.73 0.12
N GLN A 204 32.88 -4.64 0.58
CA GLN A 204 34.25 -4.30 0.95
C GLN A 204 35.04 -3.75 -0.25
N GLU A 205 34.97 -4.39 -1.42
CA GLU A 205 35.62 -3.90 -2.65
C GLU A 205 35.11 -2.49 -3.05
N ILE A 206 33.82 -2.21 -2.87
CA ILE A 206 33.24 -0.89 -3.15
C ILE A 206 33.75 0.16 -2.17
N ARG A 207 33.83 -0.18 -0.86
CA ARG A 207 34.37 0.71 0.17
C ARG A 207 35.84 1.04 -0.08
N GLU A 208 36.64 0.04 -0.43
CA GLU A 208 38.06 0.24 -0.77
C GLU A 208 38.24 1.17 -1.98
N LYS A 209 37.45 0.98 -3.04
CA LYS A 209 37.43 1.88 -4.21
C LYS A 209 37.05 3.30 -3.83
N TYR A 210 36.04 3.47 -2.97
CA TYR A 210 35.59 4.79 -2.52
C TYR A 210 36.67 5.51 -1.69
N LEU A 211 37.33 4.80 -0.77
CA LEU A 211 38.43 5.34 0.03
C LEU A 211 39.62 5.72 -0.86
N ALA A 212 39.98 4.91 -1.84
CA ALA A 212 41.02 5.22 -2.81
C ALA A 212 40.70 6.50 -3.61
N GLN A 213 39.45 6.66 -4.07
CA GLN A 213 39.01 7.87 -4.78
C GLN A 213 39.04 9.12 -3.88
N GLN A 214 38.67 8.99 -2.60
CA GLN A 214 38.80 10.10 -1.65
C GLN A 214 40.26 10.50 -1.42
N ALA A 215 41.14 9.51 -1.24
CA ALA A 215 42.58 9.73 -1.09
C ALA A 215 43.19 10.42 -2.33
N GLU A 216 42.79 9.99 -3.53
CA GLU A 216 43.23 10.60 -4.78
C GLU A 216 42.75 12.06 -4.93
N LYS A 217 41.47 12.32 -4.59
CA LYS A 217 40.93 13.70 -4.57
C LYS A 217 41.69 14.57 -3.57
N ALA A 218 41.94 14.08 -2.36
CA ALA A 218 42.70 14.80 -1.34
C ALA A 218 44.14 15.09 -1.81
N ALA A 219 44.82 14.12 -2.41
CA ALA A 219 46.15 14.29 -2.99
C ALA A 219 46.15 15.33 -4.12
N ARG A 220 45.13 15.33 -4.98
CA ARG A 220 44.98 16.32 -6.07
C ARG A 220 44.76 17.74 -5.55
N VAL A 221 43.96 17.90 -4.49
CA VAL A 221 43.76 19.20 -3.82
C VAL A 221 45.06 19.70 -3.19
N LEU A 222 45.82 18.82 -2.52
CA LEU A 222 47.11 19.17 -1.94
C LEU A 222 48.12 19.59 -3.02
N ARG A 223 48.17 18.90 -4.16
CA ARG A 223 49.03 19.28 -5.30
C ARG A 223 48.67 20.62 -5.91
N LYS A 224 47.40 21.04 -5.89
CA LYS A 224 46.96 22.36 -6.38
C LYS A 224 47.25 23.50 -5.41
N LYS A 225 47.50 23.20 -4.13
CA LYS A 225 47.80 24.18 -3.08
C LYS A 225 49.30 24.43 -2.90
N ARG A 226 50.14 23.56 -3.46
CA ARG A 226 51.59 23.75 -3.58
C ARG A 226 51.89 24.42 -4.91
#